data_AF-A0A482XPA6-F1
#
_entry.id   AF-A0A482XPA6-F1
#
_cell.length_a   1.000
_cell.length_b   1.000
_cell.length_c   1.000
_cell.angle_alpha   90.00
_cell.angle_beta   90.00
_cell.angle_gamma   90.00
#
_symmetry.space_group_name_H-M   'P 1'
#
loop_
_entity.id
_entity.type
_entity.pdbx_description
1 polymer ?
#
loop_
_entity_poly.entity_id
_entity_poly.type
_entity_poly.pdbx_seq_one_letter_code
_entity_poly.pdbx_strand_id
1 'polypeptide(L)' 'MLVGAPLGQNLQPNTNRSGALWRCDLTSYEEDCVQVVTDGKRNPLDKHYSK' A
#
# COMPACT_ATOMS: atom_id res chain seq x y z
N MET A 1 2.41 -2.20 -12.41
CA MET A 1 1.24 -1.32 -12.26
C MET A 1 0.93 -1.13 -10.77
N LEU A 2 0.43 0.04 -10.34
CA LEU A 2 -0.04 0.26 -8.97
C LEU A 2 -1.57 0.35 -8.95
N VAL A 3 -2.20 -0.35 -8.01
CA VAL A 3 -3.65 -0.40 -7.85
C VAL A 3 -4.02 -0.02 -6.42
N GLY A 4 -4.87 1.01 -6.29
CA GLY A 4 -5.43 1.40 -5.01
C GLY A 4 -6.67 0.60 -4.67
N ALA A 5 -6.74 0.05 -3.45
CA ALA A 5 -7.90 -0.65 -2.90
C ALA A 5 -8.35 0.06 -1.60
N PRO A 6 -9.15 1.13 -1.66
CA PRO A 6 -9.48 1.96 -0.50
C PRO A 6 -10.23 1.24 0.62
N LEU A 7 -11.00 0.19 0.30
CA LEU A 7 -11.67 -0.68 1.27
C LEU A 7 -10.92 -1.99 1.53
N GLY A 8 -9.71 -2.13 0.97
CA GLY A 8 -8.85 -3.29 1.17
C GLY A 8 -8.29 -3.32 2.58
N GLN A 9 -8.06 -4.53 3.09
CA GLN A 9 -7.30 -4.73 4.32
C GLN A 9 -5.81 -4.59 4.01
N ASN A 10 -5.12 -3.68 4.70
CA ASN A 10 -3.66 -3.59 4.62
C ASN A 10 -2.99 -4.46 5.68
N LEU A 11 -1.65 -4.42 5.69
CA LEU A 11 -0.81 -5.20 6.61
C LEU A 11 -0.84 -4.70 8.05
N GLN A 12 -1.59 -3.65 8.38
CA GLN A 12 -1.67 -3.17 9.75
C GLN A 12 -2.50 -4.16 10.59
N PRO A 13 -1.96 -4.68 11.70
CA PRO A 13 -2.73 -5.50 12.61
C PRO A 13 -3.82 -4.66 13.28
N ASN A 14 -4.94 -5.29 13.61
CA ASN A 14 -6.06 -4.67 14.33
C ASN A 14 -6.72 -3.49 13.62
N THR A 15 -6.61 -3.40 12.29
CA THR A 15 -7.41 -2.48 11.48
C THR A 15 -8.44 -3.28 10.66
N ASN A 16 -9.46 -2.59 10.14
CA ASN A 16 -10.43 -3.18 9.23
C ASN A 16 -10.68 -2.22 8.07
N ARG A 17 -10.39 -2.66 6.84
CA ARG A 17 -10.60 -1.88 5.61
C ARG A 17 -9.95 -0.48 5.66
N SER A 18 -8.72 -0.41 6.18
CA SER A 18 -7.95 0.84 6.30
C SER A 18 -7.40 1.37 4.97
N GLY A 19 -7.52 0.58 3.90
CA GLY A 19 -7.03 0.90 2.56
C GLY A 19 -5.68 0.27 2.28
N ALA A 20 -5.56 -0.38 1.13
CA ALA A 20 -4.37 -1.10 0.70
C ALA A 20 -3.86 -0.60 -0.66
N LEU A 21 -2.57 -0.75 -0.89
CA LEU A 21 -1.91 -0.52 -2.18
C LEU A 21 -1.32 -1.83 -2.68
N TRP A 22 -1.53 -2.12 -3.95
CA TRP A 22 -1.03 -3.33 -4.59
C TRP A 22 -0.11 -2.99 -5.76
N ARG A 23 0.96 -3.76 -5.91
CA ARG A 23 1.83 -3.75 -7.07
C ARG A 23 1.53 -5.01 -7.87
N CYS A 24 1.03 -4.84 -9.08
CA CYS A 24 0.76 -5.92 -10.00
C CYS A 24 1.79 -5.89 -11.14
N ASP A 25 2.15 -7.06 -11.65
CA ASP A 25 2.95 -7.16 -12.86
C ASP A 25 2.16 -6.65 -14.08
N LEU A 26 2.82 -6.54 -15.24
CA LEU A 26 2.18 -6.08 -16.48
C LEU A 26 1.37 -7.18 -17.17
N THR A 27 1.15 -8.31 -16.49
CA THR A 27 0.25 -9.38 -16.88
C THR A 27 -1.19 -9.00 -16.53
N SER A 28 -2.17 -9.66 -17.13
CA SER A 28 -3.59 -9.44 -16.82
C SER A 28 -4.10 -10.23 -15.61
N TYR A 29 -3.23 -10.97 -14.92
CA TYR A 29 -3.62 -11.83 -13.80
C TYR A 29 -3.57 -11.04 -12.49
N GLU A 30 -4.73 -10.85 -11.85
CA GLU A 30 -4.84 -10.14 -10.57
C GLU A 30 -4.18 -10.90 -9.41
N GLU A 31 -4.02 -12.22 -9.54
CA GLU A 31 -3.37 -13.08 -8.56
C GLU A 31 -1.86 -12.81 -8.42
N ASP A 32 -1.26 -12.18 -9.45
CA ASP A 32 0.16 -11.79 -9.45
C ASP A 32 0.41 -10.49 -8.64
N CYS A 33 -0.64 -9.88 -8.07
CA CYS A 33 -0.51 -8.65 -7.30
C CYS A 33 0.05 -8.92 -5.90
N VAL A 34 1.08 -8.15 -5.51
CA VAL A 34 1.64 -8.16 -4.15
C VAL A 34 1.28 -6.88 -3.39
N GLN A 35 0.91 -7.02 -2.12
CA GLN A 35 0.56 -5.86 -1.29
C GLN A 35 1.81 -5.06 -0.93
N VAL A 36 1.77 -3.76 -1.20
CA VAL A 36 2.85 -2.82 -0.90
C VAL A 36 2.72 -2.36 0.55
N VAL A 37 3.81 -2.43 1.32
CA VAL A 37 3.88 -1.87 2.67
C VAL A 37 3.90 -0.34 2.57
N THR A 38 2.82 0.32 2.98
CA THR A 38 2.67 1.79 2.89
C THR A 38 2.82 2.52 4.23
N ASP A 39 2.65 1.84 5.36
CA ASP A 39 2.69 2.47 6.69
C ASP A 39 4.08 2.45 7.31
N GLY A 40 4.35 3.43 8.18
CA GLY A 40 5.52 3.42 9.07
C GLY A 40 6.89 3.64 8.41
N LYS A 41 6.99 3.63 7.08
CA LYS A 41 8.25 3.88 6.35
C LYS A 41 8.47 5.36 6.05
N ARG A 42 8.40 6.20 7.08
CA ARG A 42 8.85 7.59 6.95
C ARG A 42 10.38 7.57 6.94
N ASN A 43 11.02 7.87 5.82
CA ASN A 43 12.43 8.19 5.84
C ASN A 43 12.61 9.53 6.57
N PRO A 44 13.48 9.63 7.59
CA PRO A 44 13.75 10.91 8.26
C PRO A 44 14.24 12.02 7.32
N LEU A 45 14.81 11.64 6.16
CA LEU A 45 15.23 12.55 5.10
C LEU A 45 14.09 12.98 4.18
N ASP A 46 13.02 12.18 4.09
CA ASP A 46 11.80 12.52 3.36
C ASP A 46 10.95 13.45 4.24
N LYS A 47 11.49 14.64 4.52
CA LYS A 47 10.85 15.72 5.29
C LYS A 47 9.67 16.30 4.52
N HIS A 48 8.62 15.50 4.31
CA HIS A 48 7.43 15.94 3.58
C HIS A 48 6.40 16.68 4.43
N TYR A 49 6.64 16.86 5.73
CA TYR A 49 5.87 17.76 6.57
C TYR A 49 6.77 18.44 7.60
N SER A 50 7.37 19.56 7.20
CA SER A 50 7.63 20.65 8.14
C SER A 50 6.50 21.66 7.93
N LYS A 51 5.56 21.70 8.87
CA LYS A 51 4.67 22.86 9.08
C LYS A 51 4.90 23.34 10.50
#